data_AF-A0A1I7XYL7-F1
#
_entry.id   AF-A0A1I7XYL7-F1
#
_cell.length_a   1.000
_cell.length_b   1.000
_cell.length_c   1.000
_cell.angle_alpha   90.00
_cell.angle_beta   90.00
_cell.angle_gamma   90.00
#
_symmetry.space_group_name_H-M   'P 1'
#
loop_
_entity.id
_entity.type
_entity.pdbx_description
1 polymer ?
#
loop_
_entity_poly.entity_id
_entity_poly.type
_entity_poly.pdbx_seq_one_letter_code
_entity_poly.pdbx_strand_id
1 'polypeptide(L)'
;MAVSAFLNSLIVLLLPTMVTSLAPENTTGQWSTIFLVTGSIILVTNIFFVAVVKAKPAEWTKTPPQSQQRVFAVKESETNLSARIDMVSL
;
A
#
# COMPACT_ATOMS: atom_id res chain seq x y z
N MET A 1 -1.03 -4.32 6.71
CA MET A 1 -0.77 -5.11 7.93
C MET A 1 0.67 -5.63 7.97
N ALA A 2 1.12 -6.49 7.04
CA ALA A 2 2.48 -7.07 7.11
C ALA A 2 3.62 -6.06 6.88
N VAL A 3 3.54 -5.23 5.83
CA VAL A 3 4.61 -4.27 5.49
C VAL A 3 4.82 -3.24 6.61
N SER A 4 3.74 -2.67 7.13
CA SER A 4 3.80 -1.70 8.22
C SER A 4 4.37 -2.29 9.51
N ALA A 5 4.03 -3.55 9.83
CA ALA A 5 4.57 -4.24 11.00
C ALA A 5 6.08 -4.50 10.85
N PHE A 6 6.52 -4.93 9.67
CA PHE A 6 7.94 -5.15 9.37
C PHE A 6 8.76 -3.86 9.52
N LEU A 7 8.28 -2.75 8.96
CA LEU A 7 8.94 -1.45 9.09
C LEU A 7 9.04 -1.02 10.56
N ASN A 8 7.97 -1.20 11.33
CA ASN A 8 7.98 -0.86 12.76
C ASN A 8 9.01 -1.67 13.54
N SER A 9 9.08 -2.99 13.29
CA SER A 9 10.08 -3.85 13.92
C SER A 9 11.51 -3.41 13.57
N LEU A 10 11.77 -3.04 12.32
CA LEU A 10 13.08 -2.56 11.90
C LEU A 10 13.45 -1.24 12.61
N ILE A 11 12.52 -0.29 12.71
CA ILE A 11 12.74 1.00 13.36
C ILE A 11 13.07 0.81 14.85
N VAL A 12 12.34 -0.05 15.56
CA VAL A 12 12.59 -0.33 16.98
C VAL A 12 13.96 -0.98 17.23
N LEU A 13 14.46 -1.77 16.29
CA LEU A 13 15.81 -2.36 16.38
C LEU A 13 16.92 -1.33 16.10
N LEU A 14 16.68 -0.40 15.17
CA LEU A 14 17.67 0.61 14.79
C LEU A 14 17.72 1.81 15.75
N LEU A 15 16.60 2.13 16.40
CA LEU A 15 16.48 3.27 17.32
C LEU A 15 17.53 3.27 18.45
N PRO A 16 17.75 2.18 19.21
CA PRO A 16 18.74 2.15 20.28
C PRO A 16 20.16 2.43 19.78
N THR A 17 20.55 1.84 18.66
CA THR A 17 21.87 2.03 18.03
C THR A 17 22.07 3.47 17.56
N MET A 18 20.99 4.09 17.07
CA MET A 18 21.00 5.46 16.62
C MET A 18 21.12 6.42 17.82
N VAL A 19 20.40 6.18 18.91
CA VAL A 19 20.49 6.97 20.15
C VAL A 19 21.86 6.84 20.82
N THR A 20 22.42 5.63 20.91
CA THR A 20 23.74 5.42 21.53
C THR A 20 24.88 6.07 20.75
N SER A 21 24.76 6.18 19.42
CA SER A 21 25.76 6.88 18.59
C SER A 21 25.65 8.41 18.65
N LEU A 22 24.44 8.96 18.78
CA LEU A 22 24.20 10.41 18.80
C LEU A 22 24.30 11.04 20.19
N ALA A 23 24.06 10.29 21.26
CA ALA A 23 24.15 10.76 22.64
C ALA A 23 25.07 9.89 23.52
N PRO A 24 26.37 9.76 23.17
CA PRO A 24 27.31 8.98 23.97
C PRO A 24 27.49 9.53 25.39
N GLU A 25 27.50 10.86 25.52
CA GLU A 25 27.70 11.57 26.80
C GLU A 25 26.38 11.93 27.50
N ASN A 26 25.23 11.52 26.93
CA ASN A 26 23.89 11.76 27.45
C ASN A 26 23.60 13.23 27.86
N THR A 27 24.25 14.20 27.20
CA THR A 27 24.09 15.62 27.51
C THR A 27 22.80 16.19 26.91
N THR A 28 22.25 17.23 27.54
CA THR A 28 21.02 17.89 27.06
C THR A 28 21.12 18.37 25.63
N GLY A 29 22.30 18.85 25.20
CA GLY A 29 22.54 19.29 23.83
C GLY A 29 22.41 18.17 22.80
N GLN A 30 22.94 16.98 23.10
CA GLN A 30 22.84 15.80 22.21
C GLN A 30 21.38 15.34 22.06
N TRP A 31 20.61 15.38 23.14
CA TRP A 31 19.18 15.07 23.11
C TRP A 31 18.40 16.06 22.24
N SER A 32 18.70 17.36 22.33
CA SER A 32 18.12 18.35 21.42
C SER A 32 18.42 18.04 19.95
N THR A 33 19.64 17.60 19.63
CA THR A 33 20.00 17.17 18.28
C THR A 33 19.17 15.96 17.82
N ILE A 34 18.99 14.94 18.68
CA ILE A 34 18.16 13.76 18.36
C ILE A 34 16.72 14.16 18.02
N PHE A 35 16.11 15.05 18.81
CA PHE A 35 14.75 15.51 18.56
C PHE A 35 14.66 16.34 17.28
N LEU A 36 15.64 17.20 17.00
CA LEU A 36 15.68 17.99 15.77
C LEU A 36 15.84 17.11 14.52
N VAL A 37 16.71 16.08 14.59
CA VAL A 37 16.90 15.11 13.50
C VAL A 37 15.63 14.28 13.29
N THR A 38 15.00 13.81 14.36
CA THR A 38 13.74 13.05 14.25
C THR A 38 12.62 13.91 13.66
N GLY A 39 12.50 15.16 14.12
CA GLY A 39 11.53 16.12 13.60
C GLY A 39 11.75 16.45 12.12
N SER A 40 13.00 16.60 11.69
CA SER A 40 13.32 16.87 10.29
C SER A 40 12.99 15.67 9.38
N ILE A 41 13.26 14.44 9.82
CA ILE A 41 12.87 13.22 9.10
C ILE A 41 11.35 13.15 8.92
N ILE A 42 10.59 13.42 9.98
CA ILE A 42 9.12 13.44 9.94
C ILE A 42 8.64 14.51 8.96
N LEU A 43 9.22 15.71 9.01
CA LEU A 43 8.84 16.81 8.12
C LEU A 43 9.09 16.44 6.65
N VAL A 44 10.29 15.96 6.31
CA VAL A 44 10.66 15.56 4.94
C VAL A 44 9.75 14.43 4.43
N THR A 45 9.50 13.42 5.27
CA THR A 45 8.65 12.29 4.88
C THR A 45 7.21 12.72 4.64
N ASN A 46 6.67 13.64 5.44
CA ASN A 46 5.33 14.19 5.23
C ASN A 46 5.26 15.06 3.96
N ILE A 47 6.28 15.89 3.70
CA ILE A 47 6.35 16.69 2.46
C ILE A 47 6.37 15.75 1.24
N PHE A 48 7.18 14.69 1.30
CA PHE A 48 7.23 13.68 0.24
C PHE A 48 5.89 12.97 0.05
N PHE A 49 5.20 12.64 1.15
CA PHE A 49 3.88 12.04 1.10
C PHE A 49 2.87 12.96 0.37
N VAL A 50 2.85 14.25 0.70
CA VAL A 50 1.97 15.22 0.03
C VAL A 50 2.30 15.35 -1.46
N ALA A 51 3.58 15.29 -1.83
CA ALA A 51 3.99 15.37 -3.23
C ALA A 51 3.64 14.12 -4.06
N VAL A 52 3.68 12.94 -3.45
CA VAL A 52 3.56 11.65 -4.15
C VAL A 52 2.15 11.05 -4.08
N VAL A 53 1.36 11.43 -3.07
CA VAL A 53 0.01 10.89 -2.90
C VAL A 53 -0.84 11.22 -4.13
N LYS A 54 -1.34 10.17 -4.78
CA LYS A 54 -2.31 10.29 -5.87
C LYS A 54 -3.68 9.93 -5.32
N ALA A 55 -4.58 10.92 -5.26
CA ALA A 55 -5.96 10.72 -4.84
C ALA A 55 -6.81 9.97 -5.88
N LYS A 56 -6.25 9.64 -7.05
CA LYS A 56 -6.96 8.85 -8.07
C LYS A 56 -6.99 7.38 -7.65
N PRO A 57 -8.14 6.69 -7.78
CA PRO A 57 -8.24 5.27 -7.50
C PRO A 57 -7.24 4.50 -8.37
N ALA A 58 -6.53 3.55 -7.75
CA ALA A 58 -5.55 2.74 -8.44
C ALA A 58 -6.24 1.89 -9.52
N GLU A 59 -5.53 1.59 -10.61
CA GLU A 59 -6.16 0.90 -11.75
C GLU A 59 -6.70 -0.48 -11.40
N TRP A 60 -6.08 -1.14 -10.42
CA TRP A 60 -6.50 -2.43 -9.89
C TRP A 60 -7.73 -2.35 -8.96
N THR A 61 -8.13 -1.16 -8.51
CA THR A 61 -9.37 -0.94 -7.73
C THR A 61 -10.53 -0.43 -8.58
N LYS A 62 -10.33 -0.22 -9.89
CA LYS A 62 -11.43 0.13 -10.79
C LYS A 62 -12.30 -1.11 -10.95
N THR A 63 -13.52 -1.09 -10.38
CA THR A 63 -14.52 -2.12 -10.66
C THR A 63 -14.68 -2.20 -12.18
N PRO A 64 -14.54 -3.38 -12.81
CA PRO A 64 -14.79 -3.51 -14.24
C PRO A 64 -16.20 -2.97 -14.51
N PRO A 65 -16.38 -2.16 -15.56
CA PRO A 65 -17.68 -1.55 -15.83
C PRO A 65 -18.75 -2.65 -15.89
N GLN A 66 -19.87 -2.47 -15.18
CA GLN A 66 -20.99 -3.43 -15.11
C GLN A 66 -21.46 -3.92 -16.49
N SER A 67 -21.21 -3.16 -17.55
CA SER A 67 -21.48 -3.55 -18.94
C SER A 67 -20.72 -4.80 -19.35
N GLN A 68 -19.47 -5.00 -18.92
CA GLN A 68 -18.70 -6.20 -19.27
C GLN A 68 -19.25 -7.45 -18.58
N GLN A 69 -19.60 -7.38 -17.29
CA GLN A 69 -20.17 -8.54 -16.57
C GLN A 69 -21.48 -9.03 -17.20
N ARG A 70 -22.36 -8.12 -17.63
CA ARG A 70 -23.61 -8.49 -18.33
C ARG A 70 -23.35 -9.15 -19.68
N VAL A 71 -22.37 -8.66 -20.44
CA VAL A 71 -22.01 -9.23 -21.75
C VAL A 71 -21.42 -10.64 -21.59
N PHE A 72 -20.58 -10.88 -20.58
CA PHE A 72 -20.05 -12.22 -20.32
C PHE A 72 -21.15 -13.20 -19.86
N ALA A 73 -22.07 -12.77 -18.99
CA ALA A 73 -23.18 -13.62 -18.54
C ALA A 73 -24.17 -13.97 -19.66
N VAL A 74 -24.49 -13.01 -20.55
CA VAL A 74 -25.35 -13.27 -21.72
C VAL A 74 -24.66 -14.23 -22.69
N LYS A 75 -23.36 -14.03 -22.96
CA LYS A 75 -22.62 -14.89 -23.89
C LYS A 75 -22.47 -16.32 -23.38
N GLU A 76 -22.30 -16.49 -22.07
CA GLU A 76 -22.29 -17.80 -21.42
C GLU A 76 -23.66 -18.50 -21.55
N SER A 77 -24.77 -17.77 -21.38
CA SER A 77 -26.12 -18.30 -21.58
C SER A 77 -26.36 -18.79 -23.02
N GLU A 78 -25.98 -17.98 -24.02
CA GLU A 78 -26.13 -18.35 -25.45
C GLU A 78 -25.28 -19.57 -25.83
N THR A 79 -24.06 -19.67 -25.29
CA THR A 79 -23.17 -20.80 -25.54
C THR A 79 -23.72 -22.10 -24.92
N ASN A 80 -24.28 -22.01 -23.70
CA ASN A 80 -24.91 -23.16 -23.06
C ASN A 80 -26.21 -23.59 -23.76
N LEU A 81 -26.97 -22.64 -24.31
CA LEU A 81 -28.20 -22.95 -25.04
C LEU A 81 -27.91 -23.64 -26.38
N SER A 82 -26.93 -23.14 -27.14
CA SER A 82 -26.50 -23.77 -28.40
C SER A 82 -25.99 -25.19 -28.18
N ALA A 83 -25.11 -25.40 -27.20
CA ALA A 83 -24.62 -26.74 -26.84
C ALA A 83 -25.74 -27.72 -26.44
N ARG A 84 -26.81 -27.22 -25.80
CA ARG A 84 -27.98 -28.05 -25.45
C ARG A 84 -28.83 -28.42 -26.66
N ILE A 85 -29.00 -27.51 -27.61
CA ILE A 85 -29.77 -27.77 -28.84
C ILE A 85 -29.05 -28.82 -29.69
N ASP A 86 -27.73 -28.69 -29.84
CA ASP A 86 -26.93 -29.63 -30.63
C ASP A 86 -26.97 -31.06 -30.05
N MET A 87 -26.97 -31.21 -28.72
CA MET A 87 -27.10 -32.51 -28.05
C MET A 87 -28.47 -33.18 -28.26
N VAL A 88 -29.54 -32.41 -28.47
CA VAL A 88 -30.91 -32.95 -28.64
C VAL A 88 -31.18 -33.31 -30.10
N SER A 89 -30.41 -32.74 -31.04
CA SER A 89 -30.55 -32.96 -32.48
C SER A 89 -29.81 -34.19 -33.03
N LEU A 90 -29.18 -35.00 -32.17
CA LEU A 90 -28.37 -36.18 -32.50
C LEU A 90 -29.05 -37.46 -31.98
#